data_AF-A0A9D6M3V5-F1
#
_entry.id   AF-A0A9D6M3V5-F1
#
_cell.length_a   1.000
_cell.length_b   1.000
_cell.length_c   1.000
_cell.angle_alpha   90.00
_cell.angle_beta   90.00
_cell.angle_gamma   90.00
#
_symmetry.space_group_name_H-M   'P 1'
#
loop_
_entity.id
_entity.type
_entity.pdbx_description
1 polymer ?
#
loop_
_entity_poly.entity_id
_entity_poly.type
_entity_poly.pdbx_seq_one_letter_code
_entity_poly.pdbx_strand_id
1 'polypeptide(L)'
;MKIIRNFSFLTLSQIGEKIFNFLLVIVLARYLGVEEYGVYALAISFVGMFGNLFDGGLNFLLTREIASYGRNDALFFRQTLLLKVIVGTAVFAGLIVAAIGMQYEARVVYSIILFAAATLIVSFSNTFRAVFMGHERMEFEGGIAVFYRFFVFVGVFFLLT
;
A
#
# COMPACT_ATOMS: atom_id res chain seq x y z
N MET A 1 -5.44 -4.07 -30.09
CA MET A 1 -6.25 -3.41 -29.04
C MET A 1 -6.12 -4.01 -27.63
N LYS A 2 -5.06 -4.77 -27.28
CA LYS A 2 -4.87 -5.30 -25.91
C LYS A 2 -4.56 -4.22 -24.87
N ILE A 3 -3.88 -3.14 -25.28
CA ILE A 3 -3.49 -2.00 -24.42
C ILE A 3 -4.74 -1.28 -23.87
N ILE A 4 -5.74 -1.01 -24.71
CA ILE A 4 -6.98 -0.32 -24.30
C ILE A 4 -7.78 -1.16 -23.30
N ARG A 5 -7.84 -2.49 -23.48
CA ARG A 5 -8.56 -3.40 -22.57
C ARG A 5 -7.89 -3.52 -21.20
N ASN A 6 -6.57 -3.61 -21.17
CA ASN A 6 -5.83 -3.67 -19.90
C ASN A 6 -5.87 -2.33 -19.18
N PHE A 7 -5.72 -1.23 -19.91
CA PHE A 7 -5.84 0.12 -19.37
C PHE A 7 -7.25 0.39 -18.82
N SER A 8 -8.31 0.02 -19.55
CA SER A 8 -9.68 0.21 -19.07
C SER A 8 -9.97 -0.66 -17.86
N PHE A 9 -9.54 -1.93 -17.84
CA PHE A 9 -9.70 -2.80 -16.68
C PHE A 9 -8.97 -2.27 -15.44
N LEU A 10 -7.72 -1.81 -15.60
CA LEU A 10 -6.93 -1.23 -14.51
C LEU A 10 -7.58 0.06 -13.98
N THR A 11 -8.07 0.91 -14.87
CA THR A 11 -8.75 2.16 -14.52
C THR A 11 -10.06 1.89 -13.78
N LEU A 12 -10.90 0.96 -14.28
CA LEU A 12 -12.13 0.57 -13.57
C LEU A 12 -11.82 -0.03 -12.18
N SER A 13 -10.76 -0.83 -12.07
CA SER A 13 -10.34 -1.42 -10.80
C SER A 13 -9.88 -0.35 -9.81
N GLN A 14 -9.19 0.69 -10.26
CA GLN A 14 -8.78 1.81 -9.42
C GLN A 14 -9.98 2.69 -9.01
N ILE A 15 -10.93 2.93 -9.92
CA ILE A 15 -12.15 3.67 -9.58
C ILE A 15 -12.95 2.90 -8.52
N GLY A 16 -13.12 1.59 -8.71
CA GLY A 16 -13.74 0.71 -7.72
C GLY A 16 -13.05 0.80 -6.35
N GLU A 17 -11.71 0.78 -6.31
CA GLU A 17 -10.95 0.99 -5.06
C GLU A 17 -11.38 2.23 -4.32
N LYS A 18 -11.41 3.35 -5.04
CA LYS A 18 -11.61 4.66 -4.46
C LYS A 18 -13.03 4.80 -3.93
N ILE A 19 -14.01 4.22 -4.63
CA ILE A 19 -15.40 4.17 -4.16
C ILE A 19 -15.48 3.35 -2.87
N PHE A 20 -14.90 2.15 -2.82
CA PHE A 20 -14.92 1.34 -1.61
C PHE A 20 -14.19 2.01 -0.45
N ASN A 21 -13.02 2.61 -0.69
CA ASN A 21 -12.28 3.33 0.32
C ASN A 21 -13.09 4.53 0.86
N PHE A 22 -13.74 5.28 -0.02
CA PHE A 22 -14.62 6.38 0.37
C PHE A 22 -15.79 5.93 1.25
N LEU A 23 -16.46 4.85 0.90
CA LEU A 23 -17.53 4.27 1.73
C LEU A 23 -17.00 3.81 3.09
N LEU A 24 -15.82 3.19 3.11
CA LEU A 24 -15.16 2.73 4.35
C LEU A 24 -14.87 3.91 5.28
N VAL A 25 -14.37 5.03 4.74
CA VAL A 25 -14.14 6.26 5.50
C VAL A 25 -15.44 6.80 6.12
N ILE A 26 -16.55 6.81 5.37
CA ILE A 26 -17.86 7.25 5.90
C ILE A 26 -18.33 6.35 7.05
N VAL A 27 -18.23 5.03 6.87
CA VAL A 27 -18.64 4.05 7.88
C VAL A 27 -17.78 4.22 9.14
N LEU A 28 -16.45 4.32 8.99
CA LEU A 28 -15.55 4.54 10.13
C LEU A 28 -15.85 5.84 10.86
N ALA A 29 -16.08 6.94 10.15
CA ALA A 29 -16.45 8.23 10.75
C ALA A 29 -17.75 8.13 11.59
N ARG A 30 -18.70 7.29 11.15
CA ARG A 30 -19.97 7.08 11.85
C ARG A 30 -19.86 6.14 13.04
N TYR A 31 -19.05 5.08 12.96
CA TYR A 31 -18.93 4.06 13.99
C TYR A 31 -17.93 4.41 15.10
N LEU A 32 -16.79 5.02 14.77
CA LEU A 32 -15.74 5.36 15.73
C LEU A 32 -16.10 6.59 16.58
N GLY A 33 -17.01 7.45 16.11
CA GLY A 33 -17.27 8.75 16.72
C GLY A 33 -16.15 9.75 16.45
N VAL A 34 -16.32 10.99 16.91
CA VAL A 34 -15.47 12.13 16.51
C VAL A 34 -14.03 12.00 17.02
N GLU A 35 -13.83 11.57 18.28
CA GLU A 35 -12.50 11.48 18.88
C GLU A 35 -11.65 10.36 18.25
N GLU A 36 -12.17 9.13 18.19
CA GLU A 36 -11.41 7.98 17.67
C GLU A 36 -11.20 8.09 16.15
N TYR A 37 -12.16 8.67 15.41
CA TYR A 37 -11.95 8.97 14.00
C TYR A 37 -10.86 10.04 13.79
N GLY A 38 -10.73 11.01 14.69
CA GLY A 38 -9.64 11.98 14.67
C GLY A 38 -8.27 11.33 14.81
N VAL A 39 -8.14 10.38 15.74
CA VAL A 39 -6.90 9.58 15.92
C VAL A 39 -6.58 8.75 14.68
N TYR A 40 -7.59 8.07 14.13
CA TYR A 40 -7.46 7.30 12.89
C TYR A 40 -7.02 8.19 11.72
N ALA A 41 -7.70 9.32 11.51
CA ALA A 41 -7.46 10.23 10.40
C ALA A 41 -6.06 10.86 10.47
N LEU A 42 -5.59 11.19 11.67
CA LEU A 42 -4.24 11.69 11.89
C LEU A 42 -3.21 10.61 11.55
N ALA A 43 -3.39 9.39 12.09
CA ALA A 43 -2.44 8.30 11.86
C ALA A 43 -2.32 7.92 10.39
N ILE A 44 -3.46 7.75 9.68
CA ILE A 44 -3.44 7.38 8.26
C ILE A 44 -2.87 8.48 7.38
N SER A 45 -3.15 9.76 7.68
CA SER A 45 -2.61 10.89 6.91
C SER A 45 -1.12 11.04 7.16
N PHE A 46 -0.68 10.93 8.41
CA PHE A 46 0.72 11.01 8.80
C PHE A 46 1.53 9.92 8.12
N VAL A 47 1.13 8.65 8.24
CA VAL A 47 1.80 7.53 7.55
C VAL A 47 1.70 7.68 6.02
N GLY A 48 0.53 8.10 5.51
CA GLY A 48 0.28 8.28 4.08
C GLY A 48 1.21 9.30 3.42
N MET A 49 1.57 10.39 4.09
CA MET A 49 2.54 11.37 3.59
C MET A 49 3.91 10.73 3.32
N PHE A 50 4.31 9.75 4.12
CA PHE A 50 5.59 9.05 3.97
C PHE A 50 5.46 7.68 3.27
N GLY A 51 4.26 7.29 2.83
CA GLY A 51 4.00 6.00 2.20
C GLY A 51 4.90 5.72 1.00
N ASN A 52 5.15 6.74 0.16
CA ASN A 52 6.04 6.61 -1.00
C ASN A 52 7.52 6.40 -0.61
N LEU A 53 7.94 6.87 0.57
CA LEU A 53 9.32 6.69 1.04
C LEU A 53 9.62 5.24 1.41
N PHE A 54 8.62 4.45 1.84
CA PHE A 54 8.80 3.01 2.09
C PHE A 54 9.28 2.25 0.85
N ASP A 55 8.84 2.68 -0.33
CA ASP A 55 9.27 2.11 -1.60
C ASP A 55 10.53 2.78 -2.15
N GLY A 56 10.77 4.06 -1.85
CA GLY A 56 11.95 4.81 -2.30
C GLY A 56 12.16 4.83 -3.82
N GLY A 57 11.10 4.58 -4.61
CA GLY A 57 11.21 4.40 -6.07
C GLY A 57 11.80 3.07 -6.52
N LEU A 58 12.14 2.15 -5.60
CA LEU A 58 12.75 0.85 -5.90
C LEU A 58 11.86 -0.03 -6.78
N ASN A 59 10.53 0.04 -6.60
CA ASN A 59 9.60 -0.70 -7.46
C ASN A 59 9.67 -0.21 -8.91
N PHE A 60 9.83 1.09 -9.15
CA PHE A 60 9.97 1.64 -10.51
C PHE A 60 11.28 1.21 -11.17
N LEU A 61 12.39 1.29 -10.41
CA LEU A 61 13.70 0.79 -10.84
C LEU A 61 13.64 -0.69 -11.21
N LEU A 62 13.01 -1.52 -10.36
CA LEU A 62 12.85 -2.95 -10.61
C LEU A 62 12.05 -3.23 -11.88
N THR A 63 10.90 -2.57 -12.07
CA THR A 63 10.10 -2.71 -13.29
C THR A 63 10.89 -2.33 -14.53
N ARG A 64 11.62 -1.22 -14.50
CA ARG A 64 12.41 -0.72 -15.63
C ARG A 64 13.56 -1.67 -16.00
N GLU A 65 14.25 -2.20 -15.00
CA GLU A 65 15.38 -3.11 -15.20
C GLU A 65 14.94 -4.46 -15.76
N ILE A 66 13.83 -5.02 -15.27
CA ILE A 66 13.25 -6.27 -15.78
C ILE A 66 12.73 -6.09 -17.22
N ALA A 67 12.10 -4.94 -17.52
CA ALA A 67 11.61 -4.65 -18.86
C ALA A 67 12.73 -4.42 -19.89
N SER A 68 13.92 -3.99 -19.43
CA SER A 68 15.11 -3.87 -20.27
C SER A 68 15.72 -5.26 -20.49
N TYR A 69 15.25 -5.95 -21.55
CA TYR A 69 15.73 -7.26 -21.99
C TYR A 69 17.25 -7.44 -21.79
N GLY A 70 17.68 -8.20 -20.77
CA GLY A 70 19.08 -8.64 -20.71
C GLY A 70 19.74 -8.90 -19.35
N ARG A 71 19.05 -8.92 -18.21
CA ARG A 71 19.71 -9.21 -16.91
C ARG A 71 18.95 -10.21 -16.04
N ASN A 72 19.68 -10.82 -15.10
CA ASN A 72 19.18 -11.89 -14.23
C ASN A 72 18.11 -11.33 -13.26
N ASP A 73 16.84 -11.51 -13.60
CA ASP A 73 15.66 -11.00 -12.85
C ASP A 73 15.72 -11.35 -11.36
N ALA A 74 16.18 -12.55 -11.02
CA ALA A 74 16.29 -13.02 -9.65
C ALA A 74 17.32 -12.23 -8.83
N LEU A 75 18.41 -11.77 -9.47
CA LEU A 75 19.43 -10.96 -8.81
C LEU A 75 18.89 -9.59 -8.43
N PHE A 76 18.24 -8.91 -9.38
CA PHE A 76 17.66 -7.58 -9.14
C PHE A 76 16.52 -7.63 -8.14
N PHE A 77 15.64 -8.62 -8.24
CA PHE A 77 14.59 -8.82 -7.25
C PHE A 77 15.16 -8.97 -5.84
N ARG A 78 16.21 -9.79 -5.67
CA ARG A 78 16.86 -9.98 -4.37
C ARG A 78 17.52 -8.68 -3.86
N GLN A 79 18.21 -7.95 -4.73
CA GLN A 79 18.85 -6.68 -4.37
C GLN A 79 17.80 -5.63 -3.98
N THR A 80 16.71 -5.52 -4.73
CA THR A 80 15.58 -4.65 -4.41
C THR A 80 14.96 -5.02 -3.06
N LEU A 81 14.73 -6.30 -2.78
CA LEU A 81 14.20 -6.73 -1.48
C LEU A 81 15.13 -6.36 -0.32
N LEU A 82 16.44 -6.58 -0.46
CA LEU A 82 17.40 -6.23 0.60
C LEU A 82 17.44 -4.72 0.86
N LEU A 83 17.51 -3.92 -0.20
CA LEU A 83 17.45 -2.46 -0.09
C LEU A 83 16.12 -2.00 0.53
N LYS A 84 15.03 -2.68 0.18
CA LYS A 84 13.70 -2.37 0.68
C LYS A 84 13.54 -2.67 2.17
N VAL A 85 14.16 -3.72 2.68
CA VAL A 85 14.22 -3.96 4.13
C VAL A 85 14.94 -2.80 4.81
N ILE A 86 16.10 -2.37 4.28
CA ILE A 86 16.87 -1.28 4.88
C ILE A 86 16.08 0.04 4.87
N VAL A 87 15.56 0.43 3.70
CA VAL A 87 14.79 1.67 3.52
C VAL A 87 13.49 1.62 4.31
N GLY A 88 12.74 0.52 4.21
CA GLY A 88 11.48 0.33 4.90
C GLY A 88 11.63 0.36 6.42
N THR A 89 12.65 -0.28 6.98
CA THR A 89 12.95 -0.22 8.42
C THR A 89 13.39 1.18 8.83
N ALA A 90 14.22 1.88 8.03
CA ALA A 90 14.64 3.25 8.32
C ALA A 90 13.45 4.23 8.33
N VAL A 91 12.53 4.13 7.36
CA VAL A 91 11.31 4.95 7.29
C VAL A 91 10.38 4.62 8.45
N PHE A 92 10.18 3.33 8.76
CA PHE A 92 9.36 2.90 9.90
C PHE A 92 9.89 3.45 11.23
N ALA A 93 11.19 3.32 11.49
CA ALA A 93 11.81 3.88 12.68
C ALA A 93 11.72 5.41 12.71
N GLY A 94 11.96 6.06 11.56
CA GLY A 94 11.83 7.51 11.42
C GLY A 94 10.43 8.03 11.74
N LEU A 95 9.38 7.32 11.33
CA LEU A 95 8.00 7.66 11.66
C LEU A 95 7.72 7.59 13.17
N ILE A 96 8.24 6.57 13.85
CA ILE A 96 8.07 6.42 15.31
C ILE A 96 8.82 7.56 16.03
N VAL A 97 10.06 7.82 15.64
CA VAL A 97 10.87 8.91 16.23
C VAL A 97 10.19 10.26 16.00
N ALA A 98 9.66 10.51 14.80
CA ALA A 98 8.92 11.73 14.49
C ALA A 98 7.64 11.86 15.32
N ALA A 99 6.87 10.78 15.47
CA ALA A 99 5.65 10.76 16.27
C ALA A 99 5.92 11.05 17.77
N ILE A 100 6.98 10.47 18.32
CA ILE A 100 7.42 10.73 19.70
C ILE A 100 7.94 12.17 19.84
N GLY A 101 8.74 12.66 18.88
CA GLY A 101 9.28 14.02 18.87
C GLY A 101 8.21 15.11 18.77
N MET A 102 7.09 14.81 18.09
CA MET A 102 5.90 15.66 18.02
C MET A 102 5.01 15.59 19.27
N GLN A 103 5.39 14.79 20.26
CA GLN A 103 4.66 14.61 21.53
C GLN A 103 3.21 14.16 21.33
N TYR A 104 2.95 13.30 20.34
CA TYR A 104 1.62 12.71 20.17
C TYR A 104 1.24 11.81 21.35
N GLU A 105 -0.06 11.78 21.66
CA GLU A 105 -0.60 10.86 22.67
C GLU A 105 -0.28 9.39 22.33
N ALA A 106 -0.11 8.56 23.36
CA ALA A 106 0.22 7.15 23.20
C ALA A 106 -0.74 6.42 22.24
N ARG A 107 -2.05 6.73 22.29
CA ARG A 107 -3.06 6.19 21.38
C ARG A 107 -2.76 6.48 19.91
N VAL A 108 -2.36 7.72 19.60
CA VAL A 108 -2.00 8.13 18.24
C VAL A 108 -0.72 7.42 17.78
N VAL A 109 0.28 7.31 18.67
CA VAL A 109 1.53 6.62 18.38
C VAL A 109 1.28 5.13 18.06
N TYR A 110 0.43 4.45 18.84
CA TYR A 110 0.06 3.06 18.55
C TYR A 110 -0.64 2.91 17.20
N SER A 111 -1.57 3.82 16.87
CA SER A 111 -2.22 3.84 15.57
C SER A 111 -1.21 4.06 14.43
N ILE A 112 -0.26 4.98 14.59
CA ILE A 112 0.81 5.21 13.60
C ILE A 112 1.66 3.95 13.41
N ILE A 113 2.04 3.26 14.48
CA ILE A 113 2.81 2.00 14.41
C ILE A 113 2.04 0.94 13.62
N LEU A 114 0.74 0.75 13.92
CA LEU A 114 -0.10 -0.21 13.22
C LEU A 114 -0.24 0.12 11.73
N PHE A 115 -0.52 1.38 11.39
CA PHE A 115 -0.61 1.81 10.00
C PHE A 115 0.72 1.69 9.26
N ALA A 116 1.82 2.11 9.87
CA ALA A 116 3.14 2.01 9.28
C ALA A 116 3.54 0.55 9.01
N ALA A 117 3.20 -0.37 9.92
CA ALA A 117 3.45 -1.80 9.74
C ALA A 117 2.59 -2.37 8.58
N ALA A 118 1.31 -1.99 8.52
CA ALA A 118 0.44 -2.37 7.41
C ALA A 118 0.95 -1.83 6.07
N THR A 119 1.38 -0.57 6.02
CA THR A 119 1.97 0.05 4.81
C THR A 119 3.26 -0.63 4.40
N LEU A 120 4.12 -1.04 5.33
CA LEU A 120 5.33 -1.81 5.05
C LEU A 120 4.98 -3.14 4.34
N ILE A 121 3.99 -3.88 4.85
CA ILE A 121 3.55 -5.15 4.24
C ILE A 121 3.00 -4.94 2.82
N VAL A 122 2.19 -3.88 2.64
CA VAL A 122 1.67 -3.51 1.30
C VAL A 122 2.80 -3.14 0.35
N SER A 123 3.79 -2.39 0.85
CA SER A 123 4.99 -2.01 0.09
C SER A 123 5.73 -3.26 -0.42
N PHE A 124 5.98 -4.27 0.41
CA PHE A 124 6.56 -5.55 -0.05
C PHE A 124 5.69 -6.22 -1.13
N SER A 125 4.38 -6.23 -0.96
CA SER A 125 3.44 -6.78 -1.95
C SER A 125 3.54 -6.05 -3.31
N ASN A 126 3.78 -4.74 -3.30
CA ASN A 126 3.99 -3.95 -4.52
C ASN A 126 5.27 -4.32 -5.28
N THR A 127 6.30 -4.85 -4.60
CA THR A 127 7.52 -5.34 -5.28
C THR A 127 7.24 -6.58 -6.11
N PHE A 128 6.42 -7.51 -5.61
CA PHE A 128 5.99 -8.65 -6.41
C PHE A 128 5.20 -8.19 -7.64
N ARG A 129 4.28 -7.22 -7.47
CA ARG A 129 3.55 -6.60 -8.58
C ARG A 129 4.49 -5.95 -9.61
N ALA A 130 5.54 -5.28 -9.16
CA ALA A 130 6.56 -4.67 -10.02
C ALA A 130 7.26 -5.68 -10.93
N VAL A 131 7.58 -6.88 -10.41
CA VAL A 131 8.14 -7.98 -11.22
C VAL A 131 7.18 -8.42 -12.31
N PHE A 132 5.90 -8.65 -11.97
CA PHE A 132 4.89 -9.06 -12.96
C PHE A 132 4.66 -7.99 -14.03
N MET A 133 4.68 -6.71 -13.64
CA MET A 133 4.60 -5.59 -14.58
C MET A 133 5.83 -5.52 -15.49
N GLY A 134 7.03 -5.76 -14.96
CA GLY A 134 8.28 -5.78 -15.74
C GLY A 134 8.28 -6.85 -16.84
N HIS A 135 7.63 -7.99 -16.61
CA HIS A 135 7.43 -9.04 -17.62
C HIS A 135 6.22 -8.82 -18.55
N GLU A 136 5.62 -7.63 -18.58
CA GLU A 136 4.41 -7.28 -19.34
C GLU A 136 3.17 -8.15 -19.04
N ARG A 137 3.18 -8.92 -17.94
CA ARG A 137 2.06 -9.80 -17.54
C ARG A 137 1.06 -9.06 -16.66
N MET A 138 0.49 -7.98 -17.19
CA MET A 138 -0.51 -7.15 -16.47
C MET A 138 -1.82 -7.89 -16.13
N GLU A 139 -2.06 -9.06 -16.72
CA GLU A 139 -3.27 -9.86 -16.56
C GLU A 139 -3.42 -10.42 -15.13
N PHE A 140 -2.33 -10.56 -14.36
CA PHE A 140 -2.35 -11.07 -12.98
C PHE A 140 -2.55 -9.97 -11.91
N GLU A 141 -2.19 -8.73 -12.22
CA GLU A 141 -2.31 -7.56 -11.32
C GLU A 141 -3.79 -7.22 -11.05
N GLY A 142 -4.60 -7.28 -12.11
CA GLY A 142 -6.04 -7.03 -12.06
C GLY A 142 -6.82 -8.08 -11.27
N GLY A 143 -6.52 -9.37 -11.46
CA GLY A 143 -7.23 -10.46 -10.81
C GLY A 143 -7.05 -10.48 -9.28
N ILE A 144 -5.81 -10.28 -8.82
CA ILE A 144 -5.47 -10.31 -7.38
C ILE A 144 -6.04 -9.08 -6.65
N ALA A 145 -6.01 -7.90 -7.28
CA ALA A 145 -6.54 -6.67 -6.67
C ALA A 145 -8.06 -6.73 -6.45
N VAL A 146 -8.81 -7.24 -7.43
CA VAL A 146 -10.27 -7.40 -7.34
C VAL A 146 -10.63 -8.43 -6.27
N PHE A 147 -9.90 -9.56 -6.23
CA PHE A 147 -10.16 -10.63 -5.26
C PHE A 147 -9.89 -10.19 -3.81
N TYR A 148 -8.77 -9.49 -3.56
CA TYR A 148 -8.44 -8.97 -2.23
C TYR A 148 -9.50 -7.99 -1.70
N ARG A 149 -9.96 -7.06 -2.54
CA ARG A 149 -10.96 -6.06 -2.11
C ARG A 149 -12.35 -6.63 -1.91
N PHE A 150 -12.73 -7.64 -2.68
CA PHE A 150 -13.98 -8.36 -2.45
C PHE A 150 -14.00 -9.03 -1.07
N PHE A 151 -12.90 -9.69 -0.69
CA PHE A 151 -12.78 -10.34 0.62
C PHE A 151 -12.84 -9.35 1.79
N VAL A 152 -12.15 -8.21 1.68
CA VAL A 152 -12.19 -7.16 2.71
C VAL A 152 -13.60 -6.59 2.85
N PHE A 153 -14.30 -6.34 1.74
CA PHE A 153 -15.68 -5.83 1.77
C PHE A 153 -16.65 -6.80 2.47
N VAL A 154 -16.55 -8.10 2.16
CA VAL A 154 -17.36 -9.15 2.81
C VAL A 154 -17.04 -9.25 4.31
N GLY A 155 -15.76 -9.18 4.68
CA GLY A 155 -15.35 -9.24 6.09
C GLY A 155 -15.88 -8.07 6.92
N VAL A 156 -15.84 -6.85 6.37
CA VAL A 156 -16.40 -5.67 7.03
C VAL A 156 -17.93 -5.76 7.15
N PHE A 157 -18.62 -6.27 6.12
CA PHE A 157 -20.08 -6.44 6.15
C PHE A 157 -20.52 -7.46 7.22
N PHE A 158 -19.79 -8.56 7.36
CA PHE A 158 -20.05 -9.57 8.38
C PHE A 158 -19.76 -9.10 9.81
N LEU A 159 -18.80 -8.20 10.01
CA LEU A 159 -18.50 -7.62 11.32
C LEU A 159 -19.53 -6.59 11.79
N LEU A 160 -20.33 -6.04 10.87
CA LEU A 160 -21.31 -4.99 11.11
C LEU A 160 -22.77 -5.50 11.22
N THR A 161 -22.99 -6.80 11.03
CA THR A 161 -24.28 -7.48 11.19
C THR A 161 -24.26 -8.32 12.47
#